data_AF-A0A1G2HU88-F1
#
_entry.id   AF-A0A1G2HU88-F1
#
_cell.length_a   1.000
_cell.length_b   1.000
_cell.length_c   1.000
_cell.angle_alpha   90.00
_cell.angle_beta   90.00
_cell.angle_gamma   90.00
#
_symmetry.space_group_name_H-M   'P 1'
#
loop_
_entity.id
_entity.type
_entity.pdbx_description
1 polymer ?
#
loop_
_entity_poly.entity_id
_entity_poly.type
_entity_poly.pdbx_seq_one_letter_code
_entity_poly.pdbx_strand_id
1 'polypeptide(L)'
;MIWLKYVIIGALFFIFSLLQASFFPYFTIGGAVPSLVFTLYFIIIFFEHPQNRVAGVWTAVIAGIISDMFLAAPFGVSIAAFLIIYLLHAAGSYFLRSGQSRHLVFYFIGMFSVLFLAYRGLLYLTGGFFKFDSGLDTTMVISLAYSLMFAIIGFYVGQKIFSKNVNNQLKLL
;
A
#
# COMPACT_ATOMS: atom_id res chain seq x y z
N MET A 1 3.41 -23.29 -7.16
CA MET A 1 3.57 -22.49 -5.92
C MET A 1 3.35 -20.97 -6.08
N ILE A 2 3.01 -20.45 -7.27
CA ILE A 2 2.66 -19.03 -7.48
C ILE A 2 1.23 -18.72 -7.00
N TRP A 3 0.28 -19.63 -7.24
CA TRP A 3 -1.11 -19.48 -6.83
C TRP A 3 -1.30 -19.36 -5.31
N LEU A 4 -0.58 -20.17 -4.52
CA LEU A 4 -0.64 -20.14 -3.06
C LEU A 4 -0.20 -18.77 -2.50
N LYS A 5 0.78 -18.12 -3.12
CA LYS A 5 1.22 -16.76 -2.74
C LYS A 5 0.04 -15.78 -2.81
N TYR A 6 -0.71 -15.78 -3.92
CA TYR A 6 -1.83 -14.85 -4.11
C TYR A 6 -3.02 -15.17 -3.20
N VAL A 7 -3.24 -16.44 -2.87
CA VAL A 7 -4.24 -16.84 -1.85
C VAL A 7 -3.88 -16.27 -0.48
N ILE A 8 -2.60 -16.38 -0.07
CA ILE A 8 -2.12 -15.81 1.20
C ILE A 8 -2.23 -14.28 1.19
N ILE A 9 -1.85 -13.63 0.08
CA ILE A 9 -1.98 -12.18 -0.06
C ILE A 9 -3.45 -11.74 0.02
N GLY A 10 -4.36 -12.46 -0.66
CA GLY A 10 -5.79 -12.21 -0.58
C GLY A 10 -6.34 -12.36 0.85
N ALA A 11 -5.96 -13.44 1.55
CA ALA A 11 -6.34 -13.64 2.94
C ALA A 11 -5.82 -12.51 3.86
N LEU A 12 -4.58 -12.07 3.69
CA LEU A 12 -4.01 -10.95 4.45
C LEU A 12 -4.76 -9.65 4.19
N PHE A 13 -5.05 -9.32 2.93
CA PHE A 13 -5.84 -8.14 2.60
C PHE A 13 -7.25 -8.20 3.18
N PHE A 14 -7.88 -9.38 3.15
CA PHE A 14 -9.20 -9.57 3.74
C PHE A 14 -9.17 -9.31 5.26
N ILE A 15 -8.20 -9.89 5.98
CA ILE A 15 -8.02 -9.67 7.42
C ILE A 15 -7.76 -8.19 7.72
N PHE A 16 -6.88 -7.54 6.96
CA PHE A 16 -6.55 -6.12 7.17
C PHE A 16 -7.74 -5.21 6.86
N SER A 17 -8.54 -5.53 5.84
CA SER A 17 -9.77 -4.80 5.52
C SER A 17 -10.80 -4.96 6.63
N LEU A 18 -10.96 -6.16 7.17
CA LEU A 18 -11.86 -6.43 8.28
C LEU A 18 -11.41 -5.73 9.56
N LEU A 19 -10.11 -5.74 9.88
CA LEU A 19 -9.57 -4.96 11.00
C LEU A 19 -9.83 -3.47 10.80
N GLN A 20 -9.55 -2.93 9.61
CA GLN A 20 -9.77 -1.52 9.29
C GLN A 20 -11.24 -1.12 9.41
N ALA A 21 -12.17 -1.97 8.94
CA ALA A 21 -13.60 -1.67 8.90
C ALA A 21 -14.31 -1.94 10.24
N SER A 22 -13.86 -2.94 11.01
CA SER A 22 -14.60 -3.44 12.18
C SER A 22 -13.89 -3.22 13.52
N PHE A 23 -12.57 -3.12 13.55
CA PHE A 23 -11.80 -2.97 14.79
C PHE A 23 -11.30 -1.55 15.01
N PHE A 24 -10.67 -0.96 14.00
CA PHE A 24 -10.09 0.37 14.11
C PHE A 24 -11.07 1.56 14.24
N PRO A 25 -12.37 1.47 13.90
CA PRO A 25 -13.31 2.53 14.26
C PRO A 25 -13.38 2.81 15.77
N TYR A 26 -13.11 1.81 16.61
CA TYR A 26 -13.04 1.95 18.07
C TYR A 26 -11.73 2.60 18.57
N PHE A 27 -10.70 2.68 17.72
CA PHE A 27 -9.39 3.26 18.00
C PHE A 27 -9.12 4.47 17.10
N THR A 28 -10.17 5.24 16.80
CA THR A 28 -10.09 6.45 16.00
C THR A 28 -9.29 7.53 16.72
N ILE A 29 -8.39 8.17 16.00
CA ILE A 29 -7.62 9.32 16.49
C ILE A 29 -8.06 10.52 15.66
N GLY A 30 -8.65 11.54 16.31
CA GLY A 30 -9.14 12.74 15.60
C GLY A 30 -10.13 12.43 14.47
N GLY A 31 -10.99 11.40 14.65
CA GLY A 31 -11.93 10.96 13.61
C GLY A 31 -11.31 10.15 12.47
N ALA A 32 -10.00 9.92 12.48
CA ALA A 32 -9.29 9.19 11.44
C ALA A 32 -9.01 7.73 11.82
N VAL A 33 -9.12 6.86 10.81
CA VAL A 33 -8.76 5.43 10.84
C VAL A 33 -7.51 5.23 9.96
N PRO A 34 -6.58 4.33 10.32
CA PRO A 34 -5.41 4.05 9.48
C PRO A 34 -5.84 3.26 8.24
N SER A 35 -5.24 3.54 7.09
CA SER A 35 -5.48 2.78 5.87
C SER A 35 -4.57 1.55 5.85
N LEU A 36 -5.00 0.49 6.54
CA LEU A 36 -4.26 -0.76 6.65
C LEU A 36 -4.12 -1.47 5.31
N VAL A 37 -5.16 -1.43 4.48
CA VAL A 37 -5.14 -2.04 3.14
C VAL A 37 -4.08 -1.38 2.27
N PHE A 38 -4.09 -0.04 2.19
CA PHE A 38 -3.05 0.69 1.48
C PHE A 38 -1.67 0.42 2.08
N THR A 39 -1.57 0.36 3.41
CA THR A 39 -0.31 0.14 4.10
C THR A 39 0.31 -1.21 3.75
N LEU A 40 -0.48 -2.28 3.85
CA LEU A 40 -0.06 -3.63 3.47
C LEU A 40 0.30 -3.70 1.99
N TYR A 41 -0.54 -3.11 1.13
CA TYR A 41 -0.29 -3.04 -0.31
C TYR A 41 1.05 -2.40 -0.62
N PHE A 42 1.33 -1.23 -0.04
CA PHE A 42 2.59 -0.52 -0.25
C PHE A 42 3.79 -1.35 0.23
N ILE A 43 3.72 -1.97 1.41
CA ILE A 43 4.79 -2.82 1.93
C ILE A 43 5.12 -3.95 0.94
N ILE A 44 4.09 -4.62 0.42
CA ILE A 44 4.28 -5.72 -0.53
C ILE A 44 4.98 -5.21 -1.80
N ILE A 45 4.45 -4.17 -2.45
CA ILE A 45 5.02 -3.69 -3.72
C ILE A 45 6.40 -3.06 -3.56
N PHE A 46 6.72 -2.50 -2.38
CA PHE A 46 8.00 -1.88 -2.10
C PHE A 46 9.13 -2.91 -2.03
N PHE A 47 8.87 -4.07 -1.40
CA PHE A 47 9.84 -5.16 -1.29
C PHE A 47 9.81 -6.14 -2.48
N GLU A 48 8.73 -6.15 -3.27
CA GLU A 48 8.63 -6.96 -4.49
C GLU A 48 9.66 -6.49 -5.55
N HIS A 49 10.27 -7.44 -6.27
CA HIS A 49 11.29 -7.12 -7.28
C HIS A 49 10.68 -6.32 -8.46
N PRO A 50 11.34 -5.24 -8.94
CA PRO A 50 10.86 -4.46 -10.09
C PRO A 50 10.72 -5.25 -11.39
N GLN A 51 11.47 -6.35 -11.52
CA GLN A 51 11.42 -7.24 -12.68
C GLN A 51 10.14 -8.07 -12.72
N ASN A 52 9.48 -8.31 -11.59
CA ASN A 52 8.23 -9.08 -11.53
C ASN A 52 7.00 -8.17 -11.65
N ARG A 53 6.87 -7.51 -12.81
CA ARG A 53 5.77 -6.57 -13.08
C ARG A 53 4.38 -7.21 -12.91
N VAL A 54 4.28 -8.47 -13.31
CA VAL A 54 3.04 -9.25 -13.23
C VAL A 54 2.57 -9.42 -11.79
N ALA A 55 3.49 -9.65 -10.84
CA ALA A 55 3.13 -9.79 -9.43
C ALA A 55 2.59 -8.49 -8.81
N GLY A 56 3.15 -7.34 -9.18
CA GLY A 56 2.65 -6.05 -8.71
C GLY A 56 1.22 -5.76 -9.21
N VAL A 57 0.94 -6.08 -10.48
CA VAL A 57 -0.40 -5.94 -11.08
C VAL A 57 -1.41 -6.84 -10.37
N TRP A 58 -1.11 -8.12 -10.17
CA TRP A 58 -2.02 -9.02 -9.45
C TRP A 58 -2.26 -8.58 -8.01
N THR A 59 -1.22 -8.10 -7.33
CA THR A 59 -1.35 -7.56 -5.96
C THR A 59 -2.28 -6.35 -5.94
N ALA A 60 -2.18 -5.44 -6.92
CA ALA A 60 -3.06 -4.28 -7.05
C ALA A 60 -4.52 -4.69 -7.32
N VAL A 61 -4.74 -5.67 -8.19
CA VAL A 61 -6.07 -6.20 -8.49
C VAL A 61 -6.70 -6.83 -7.24
N ILE A 62 -5.96 -7.68 -6.51
CA ILE A 62 -6.46 -8.32 -5.29
C ILE A 62 -6.77 -7.28 -4.21
N ALA A 63 -5.85 -6.33 -3.97
CA ALA A 63 -6.06 -5.25 -3.02
C ALA A 63 -7.28 -4.40 -3.39
N GLY A 64 -7.45 -4.10 -4.68
CA GLY A 64 -8.57 -3.33 -5.20
C GLY A 64 -9.91 -4.04 -5.05
N ILE A 65 -10.01 -5.31 -5.45
CA ILE A 65 -11.24 -6.10 -5.32
C ILE A 65 -11.67 -6.14 -3.85
N ILE A 66 -10.74 -6.45 -2.95
CA ILE A 66 -11.06 -6.53 -1.52
C ILE A 66 -11.44 -5.14 -0.99
N SER A 67 -10.70 -4.10 -1.33
CA SER A 67 -11.02 -2.73 -0.91
C SER A 67 -12.40 -2.27 -1.39
N ASP A 68 -12.78 -2.58 -2.62
CA ASP A 68 -14.10 -2.25 -3.18
C ASP A 68 -15.26 -2.98 -2.48
N MET A 69 -15.02 -4.13 -1.83
CA MET A 69 -16.06 -4.81 -1.04
C MET A 69 -16.40 -4.08 0.26
N PHE A 70 -15.47 -3.27 0.79
CA PHE A 70 -15.63 -2.58 2.08
C PHE A 70 -15.82 -1.06 1.94
N LEU A 71 -15.52 -0.49 0.77
CA LEU A 71 -15.74 0.92 0.48
C LEU A 71 -17.12 1.15 -0.16
N ALA A 72 -17.78 2.23 0.21
CA ALA A 72 -19.00 2.70 -0.44
C ALA A 72 -18.72 3.41 -1.79
N ALA A 73 -17.79 2.87 -2.57
CA ALA A 73 -17.41 3.37 -3.89
C ALA A 73 -17.88 2.37 -4.98
N PRO A 74 -18.08 2.83 -6.22
CA PRO A 74 -18.35 1.92 -7.33
C PRO A 74 -17.25 0.87 -7.48
N PHE A 75 -17.66 -0.36 -7.81
CA PHE A 75 -16.73 -1.45 -8.07
C PHE A 75 -15.73 -1.07 -9.16
N GLY A 76 -14.44 -1.30 -8.92
CA GLY A 76 -13.34 -1.00 -9.82
C GLY A 76 -12.59 0.30 -9.49
N VAL A 77 -13.13 1.18 -8.63
CA VAL A 77 -12.44 2.43 -8.26
C VAL A 77 -11.15 2.14 -7.49
N SER A 78 -11.17 1.23 -6.51
CA SER A 78 -9.96 0.87 -5.76
C SER A 78 -8.96 0.12 -6.64
N ILE A 79 -9.45 -0.74 -7.55
CA ILE A 79 -8.58 -1.44 -8.52
C ILE A 79 -7.81 -0.43 -9.37
N ALA A 80 -8.51 0.55 -9.95
CA ALA A 80 -7.88 1.60 -10.74
C ALA A 80 -6.89 2.43 -9.90
N ALA A 81 -7.27 2.80 -8.69
CA ALA A 81 -6.40 3.57 -7.79
C ALA A 81 -5.11 2.78 -7.47
N PHE A 82 -5.20 1.53 -7.05
CA PHE A 82 -4.00 0.71 -6.76
C PHE A 82 -3.15 0.45 -7.98
N LEU A 83 -3.73 0.29 -9.18
CA LEU A 83 -2.95 0.18 -10.41
C LEU A 83 -2.18 1.46 -10.73
N ILE A 84 -2.79 2.64 -10.57
CA ILE A 84 -2.10 3.91 -10.76
C ILE A 84 -0.96 4.06 -9.74
N ILE A 85 -1.21 3.71 -8.47
CA ILE A 85 -0.17 3.73 -7.43
C ILE A 85 0.97 2.77 -7.76
N TYR A 86 0.68 1.58 -8.30
CA TYR A 86 1.70 0.65 -8.75
C TYR A 86 2.60 1.28 -9.82
N LEU A 87 2.01 1.96 -10.81
CA LEU A 87 2.75 2.62 -11.88
C LEU A 87 3.60 3.77 -11.36
N LEU A 88 3.06 4.59 -10.45
CA LEU A 88 3.81 5.66 -9.78
C LEU A 88 4.96 5.09 -8.94
N HIS A 89 4.74 3.97 -8.26
CA HIS A 89 5.79 3.27 -7.52
C HIS A 89 6.89 2.75 -8.45
N ALA A 90 6.51 2.10 -9.55
CA ALA A 90 7.46 1.57 -10.54
C ALA A 90 8.28 2.70 -11.17
N ALA A 91 7.66 3.85 -11.49
CA ALA A 91 8.36 5.03 -11.98
C ALA A 91 9.33 5.60 -10.93
N GLY A 92 8.85 5.84 -9.70
CA GLY A 92 9.68 6.39 -8.62
C GLY A 92 10.87 5.50 -8.27
N SER A 93 10.65 4.19 -8.16
CA SER A 93 11.71 3.23 -7.86
C SER A 93 12.75 3.09 -8.99
N TYR A 94 12.38 3.32 -10.25
CA TYR A 94 13.34 3.36 -11.36
C TYR A 94 14.28 4.57 -11.26
N PHE A 95 13.76 5.75 -10.93
CA PHE A 95 14.56 6.97 -10.80
C PHE A 95 15.45 6.99 -9.55
N LEU A 96 14.99 6.37 -8.45
CA LEU A 96 15.60 6.52 -7.12
C LEU A 96 16.51 5.35 -6.68
N ARG A 97 16.49 4.19 -7.36
CA ARG A 97 17.32 3.02 -6.97
C ARG A 97 18.81 3.14 -7.31
N SER A 98 19.29 4.24 -7.86
CA SER A 98 20.67 4.37 -8.38
C SER A 98 21.77 4.64 -7.34
N GLY A 99 21.54 4.60 -6.02
CA GLY A 99 22.68 4.82 -5.10
C GLY A 99 22.50 4.79 -3.58
N GLN A 100 21.41 4.27 -3.00
CA GLN A 100 21.19 4.41 -1.55
C GLN A 100 20.81 3.12 -0.83
N SER A 101 21.80 2.29 -0.48
CA SER A 101 21.61 1.16 0.45
C SER A 101 21.56 1.60 1.92
N ARG A 102 22.14 2.77 2.26
CA ARG A 102 22.34 3.21 3.66
C ARG A 102 21.11 3.88 4.31
N HIS A 103 20.15 4.38 3.53
CA HIS A 103 18.99 5.16 4.03
C HIS A 103 17.63 4.64 3.54
N LEU A 104 17.49 3.32 3.40
CA LEU A 104 16.31 2.67 2.81
C LEU A 104 14.99 2.97 3.55
N VAL A 105 15.03 3.14 4.87
CA VAL A 105 13.85 3.48 5.71
C VAL A 105 13.32 4.89 5.39
N PHE A 106 14.21 5.88 5.25
CA PHE A 106 13.80 7.25 4.94
C PHE A 106 13.19 7.34 3.54
N TYR A 107 13.77 6.60 2.59
CA TYR A 107 13.20 6.44 1.27
C TYR A 107 11.80 5.81 1.31
N PHE A 108 11.63 4.73 2.09
CA PHE A 108 10.34 4.08 2.30
C PHE A 108 9.29 5.05 2.85
N ILE A 109 9.62 5.82 3.90
CA ILE A 109 8.70 6.78 4.53
C ILE A 109 8.31 7.89 3.54
N GLY A 110 9.27 8.46 2.82
CA GLY A 110 9.01 9.50 1.83
C GLY A 110 8.11 9.00 0.70
N MET A 111 8.45 7.84 0.13
CA MET A 111 7.68 7.23 -0.96
C MET A 111 6.28 6.81 -0.51
N PHE A 112 6.15 6.24 0.70
CA PHE A 112 4.87 5.90 1.30
C PHE A 112 3.97 7.12 1.40
N SER A 113 4.51 8.22 1.92
CA SER A 113 3.76 9.45 2.14
C SER A 113 3.24 10.03 0.83
N VAL A 114 4.10 10.13 -0.18
CA VAL A 114 3.71 10.64 -1.51
C VAL A 114 2.64 9.76 -2.15
N LEU A 115 2.81 8.44 -2.14
CA LEU A 115 1.83 7.53 -2.73
C LEU A 115 0.53 7.46 -1.94
N PHE A 116 0.57 7.63 -0.62
CA PHE A 116 -0.63 7.70 0.21
C PHE A 116 -1.46 8.94 -0.14
N LEU A 117 -0.80 10.10 -0.28
CA LEU A 117 -1.47 11.34 -0.69
C LEU A 117 -2.05 11.19 -2.11
N ALA A 118 -1.30 10.58 -3.03
CA ALA A 118 -1.79 10.29 -4.38
C ALA A 118 -3.01 9.35 -4.36
N TYR A 119 -3.00 8.31 -3.53
CA TYR A 119 -4.11 7.37 -3.39
C TYR A 119 -5.38 8.06 -2.87
N ARG A 120 -5.25 8.85 -1.80
CA ARG A 120 -6.35 9.64 -1.26
C ARG A 120 -6.87 10.67 -2.26
N GLY A 121 -5.98 11.33 -2.99
CA GLY A 121 -6.34 12.26 -4.06
C GLY A 121 -7.11 11.58 -5.20
N LEU A 122 -6.68 10.38 -5.63
CA LEU A 122 -7.39 9.60 -6.64
C LEU A 122 -8.80 9.20 -6.18
N LEU A 123 -8.94 8.75 -4.93
CA LEU A 123 -10.26 8.45 -4.36
C LEU A 123 -11.14 9.69 -4.24
N TYR A 124 -10.57 10.85 -3.90
CA TYR A 124 -11.32 12.10 -3.84
C TYR A 124 -11.82 12.54 -5.22
N LEU A 125 -10.94 12.47 -6.23
CA LEU A 125 -11.30 12.80 -7.60
C LEU A 125 -12.45 11.92 -8.08
N THR A 126 -12.34 10.59 -7.89
CA THR A 126 -13.42 9.67 -8.25
C THR A 126 -14.65 9.84 -7.38
N GLY A 127 -14.51 10.23 -6.10
CA GLY A 127 -15.59 10.58 -5.20
C GLY A 127 -16.44 11.75 -5.69
N GLY A 128 -15.80 12.79 -6.23
CA GLY A 128 -16.50 13.91 -6.87
C GLY A 128 -17.30 13.47 -8.11
N PHE A 129 -16.74 12.57 -8.92
CA PHE A 129 -17.44 12.05 -10.12
C PHE A 129 -18.59 11.10 -9.78
N PHE A 130 -18.39 10.21 -8.80
CA PHE A 130 -19.32 9.14 -8.44
C PHE A 130 -20.17 9.44 -7.20
N LYS A 131 -20.06 10.66 -6.64
CA LYS A 131 -20.81 11.15 -5.47
C LYS A 131 -20.68 10.26 -4.23
N PHE A 132 -19.47 9.79 -3.92
CA PHE A 132 -19.20 9.11 -2.65
C PHE A 132 -18.27 9.94 -1.76
N ASP A 133 -18.46 9.84 -0.45
CA ASP A 133 -17.69 10.61 0.51
C ASP A 133 -16.24 10.10 0.59
N SER A 134 -15.31 10.99 0.30
CA SER A 134 -13.88 10.74 0.29
C SER A 134 -13.13 12.01 0.69
N GLY A 135 -13.60 12.69 1.74
CA GLY A 135 -13.10 14.01 2.15
C GLY A 135 -11.56 14.12 2.26
N LEU A 136 -11.02 15.16 1.62
CA LEU A 136 -9.68 15.70 1.86
C LEU A 136 -9.73 16.69 3.05
N ASP A 137 -10.06 16.19 4.22
CA ASP A 137 -10.12 16.98 5.45
C ASP A 137 -8.81 16.81 6.26
N THR A 138 -8.67 17.57 7.34
CA THR A 138 -7.64 17.45 8.39
C THR A 138 -7.45 15.99 8.87
N THR A 139 -8.49 15.16 8.80
CA THR A 139 -8.45 13.72 9.06
C THR A 139 -7.48 12.96 8.14
N MET A 140 -7.19 13.47 6.94
CA MET A 140 -6.22 12.90 6.00
C MET A 140 -4.79 12.90 6.58
N VAL A 141 -4.37 14.01 7.19
CA VAL A 141 -3.02 14.15 7.77
C VAL A 141 -2.88 13.21 8.97
N ILE A 142 -3.93 13.10 9.79
CA ILE A 142 -3.96 12.19 10.94
C ILE A 142 -3.95 10.73 10.45
N SER A 143 -4.74 10.40 9.42
CA SER A 143 -4.75 9.07 8.80
C SER A 143 -3.40 8.71 8.21
N LEU A 144 -2.69 9.66 7.58
CA LEU A 144 -1.34 9.45 7.08
C LEU A 144 -0.37 9.15 8.22
N ALA A 145 -0.34 9.98 9.26
CA ALA A 145 0.54 9.79 10.42
C ALA A 145 0.28 8.44 11.10
N TYR A 146 -0.99 8.08 11.27
CA TYR A 146 -1.38 6.82 11.88
C TYR A 146 -1.01 5.62 11.00
N SER A 147 -1.24 5.72 9.69
CA SER A 147 -0.85 4.67 8.73
C SER A 147 0.67 4.52 8.64
N LEU A 148 1.42 5.61 8.75
CA LEU A 148 2.89 5.60 8.80
C LEU A 148 3.42 4.79 9.98
N MET A 149 2.78 4.85 11.15
CA MET A 149 3.17 4.01 12.29
C MET A 149 3.13 2.51 11.94
N PHE A 150 2.03 2.07 11.31
CA PHE A 150 1.91 0.69 10.82
C PHE A 150 2.87 0.38 9.67
N ALA A 151 3.11 1.35 8.77
CA ALA A 151 4.02 1.19 7.65
C ALA A 151 5.46 0.98 8.13
N ILE A 152 5.91 1.71 9.16
CA ILE A 152 7.25 1.56 9.75
C ILE A 152 7.39 0.18 10.42
N ILE A 153 6.40 -0.25 11.20
CA ILE A 153 6.41 -1.61 11.79
C ILE A 153 6.47 -2.67 10.68
N GLY A 154 5.61 -2.52 9.68
CA GLY A 154 5.55 -3.41 8.52
C GLY A 154 6.82 -3.39 7.67
N PHE A 155 7.53 -2.26 7.61
CA PHE A 155 8.84 -2.15 6.96
C PHE A 155 9.87 -3.04 7.63
N TYR A 156 10.00 -3.01 8.95
CA TYR A 156 10.97 -3.85 9.66
C TYR A 156 10.62 -5.34 9.55
N VAL A 157 9.32 -5.68 9.61
CA VAL A 157 8.85 -7.05 9.38
C VAL A 157 9.17 -7.49 7.95
N GLY A 158 8.84 -6.67 6.96
CA GLY A 158 9.12 -6.91 5.55
C GLY A 158 10.62 -7.05 5.29
N GLN A 159 11.45 -6.17 5.83
CA GLN A 159 12.90 -6.25 5.73
C GLN A 159 13.40 -7.60 6.25
N LYS A 160 12.90 -8.09 7.40
CA LYS A 160 13.30 -9.40 7.94
C LYS A 160 12.87 -10.59 7.04
N ILE A 161 11.67 -10.53 6.47
CA ILE A 161 11.12 -11.58 5.61
C ILE A 161 11.83 -11.60 4.24
N PHE A 162 12.03 -10.43 3.64
CA PHE A 162 12.56 -10.26 2.29
C PHE A 162 14.10 -10.13 2.24
N SER A 163 14.79 -9.80 3.35
CA SER A 163 16.27 -9.73 3.43
C SER A 163 16.95 -11.08 3.15
N LYS A 164 16.26 -12.21 3.31
CA LYS A 164 16.81 -13.54 2.97
C LYS A 164 17.13 -13.68 1.47
N ASN A 165 16.51 -12.88 0.61
CA ASN A 165 16.81 -12.82 -0.83
C ASN A 165 17.95 -11.85 -1.18
N VAL A 166 18.22 -10.84 -0.34
CA VAL A 166 19.24 -9.80 -0.60
C VAL A 166 20.66 -10.33 -0.37
N ASN A 167 20.86 -11.20 0.65
CA ASN A 167 22.19 -11.77 0.95
C ASN A 167 22.72 -12.74 -0.12
N ASN A 168 21.85 -13.31 -0.97
CA ASN A 168 22.29 -14.12 -2.11
C ASN A 168 22.75 -13.27 -3.31
N GLN A 169 22.49 -11.96 -3.30
CA GLN A 169 22.84 -11.05 -4.41
C GLN A 169 24.14 -10.28 -4.19
N LEU A 170 24.60 -10.12 -2.95
CA LEU A 170 25.94 -9.58 -2.65
C LEU A 170 27.08 -10.57 -2.95
N LYS A 171 26.77 -11.81 -3.35
CA LYS A 171 27.75 -12.82 -3.81
C LYS A 171 27.88 -12.88 -5.34
N LEU A 172 27.09 -12.10 -6.08
CA LEU A 172 27.06 -12.11 -7.55
C LEU A 172 27.40 -10.75 -8.17
N LEU A 173 27.83 -9.79 -7.35
CA LEU A 173 28.56 -8.57 -7.75
C LEU A 173 29.97 -8.67 -7.18
#